data_AF-A0A1G1A9A3-F1
#
_entry.id   AF-A0A1G1A9A3-F1
#
_cell.length_a   1.000
_cell.length_b   1.000
_cell.length_c   1.000
_cell.angle_alpha   90.00
_cell.angle_beta   90.00
_cell.angle_gamma   90.00
#
_symmetry.space_group_name_H-M   'P 1'
#
loop_
_entity.id
_entity.type
_entity.pdbx_description
1 polymer ?
#
loop_
_entity_poly.entity_id
_entity_poly.type
_entity_poly.pdbx_seq_one_letter_code
_entity_poly.pdbx_strand_id
1 'polypeptide(L)' 'MSAIGVALVTIGASFGIGWIASSAVNSIARQPESAPRIQMSLLIAGAMIEGVALFSAVVCLLAK' A
#
# COMPACT_ATOMS: atom_id res chain seq x y z
N MET A 1 9.01 15.36 16.68
CA MET A 1 7.75 14.58 16.49
C MET A 1 7.86 13.52 15.38
N SER A 2 8.97 13.49 14.61
CA SER A 2 9.10 12.70 13.38
C SER A 2 8.97 11.17 13.54
N ALA A 3 9.49 10.57 14.62
CA ALA A 3 9.50 9.11 14.77
C ALA A 3 8.10 8.49 14.92
N ILE A 4 7.20 9.15 15.67
CA ILE A 4 5.82 8.67 15.85
C ILE A 4 5.03 8.82 14.56
N GLY A 5 5.19 9.95 13.86
CA GLY A 5 4.55 10.17 12.56
C GLY A 5 4.96 9.14 11.52
N VAL A 6 6.27 8.89 11.39
CA VAL A 6 6.80 7.84 10.50
C VAL A 6 6.27 6.46 10.90
N ALA A 7 6.24 6.11 12.18
CA ALA A 7 5.72 4.81 12.63
C ALA A 7 4.24 4.63 12.25
N LEU A 8 3.41 5.64 12.46
CA LEU A 8 1.98 5.60 12.10
C LEU A 8 1.77 5.46 10.59
N VAL A 9 2.51 6.24 9.79
CA VAL A 9 2.47 6.16 8.32
C VAL A 9 2.87 4.75 7.87
N THR A 10 3.97 4.21 8.39
CA THR A 10 4.45 2.86 8.04
C THR A 10 3.42 1.78 8.39
N ILE A 11 2.79 1.85 9.56
CA ILE A 11 1.74 0.90 9.96
C ILE A 11 0.54 0.99 9.01
N GLY A 12 0.06 2.20 8.73
CA GLY A 12 -1.07 2.41 7.82
C GLY A 12 -0.81 1.90 6.40
N ALA A 13 0.36 2.23 5.84
CA ALA A 13 0.77 1.78 4.51
C ALA A 13 0.91 0.25 4.44
N SER A 14 1.60 -0.35 5.42
CA SER A 14 1.81 -1.81 5.48
C SER A 14 0.48 -2.57 5.58
N PHE A 15 -0.46 -2.07 6.39
CA PHE A 15 -1.78 -2.66 6.52
C PHE A 15 -2.58 -2.56 5.22
N GLY A 16 -2.63 -1.37 4.61
CA GLY A 16 -3.35 -1.14 3.36
C GLY A 16 -2.84 -2.02 2.22
N ILE A 17 -1.52 -2.04 2.00
CA ILE A 17 -0.89 -2.86 0.96
C ILE A 17 -1.09 -4.35 1.23
N GLY A 18 -0.90 -4.79 2.49
CA GLY A 18 -1.09 -6.18 2.87
C GLY A 18 -2.53 -6.66 2.63
N TRP A 19 -3.52 -5.81 2.90
CA TRP A 19 -4.92 -6.14 2.68
C TRP A 19 -5.25 -6.29 1.20
N ILE A 20 -4.90 -5.32 0.34
CA ILE A 20 -5.17 -5.41 -1.10
C ILE A 20 -4.40 -6.55 -1.76
N ALA A 21 -3.18 -6.84 -1.30
CA ALA A 21 -2.38 -7.96 -1.78
C ALA A 21 -3.04 -9.31 -1.43
N SER A 22 -3.50 -9.47 -0.19
CA SER A 22 -4.24 -10.65 0.22
C SER A 22 -5.53 -10.85 -0.60
N SER A 23 -6.30 -9.78 -0.80
CA SER A 23 -7.49 -9.82 -1.65
C SER A 23 -7.17 -10.23 -3.08
N ALA A 24 -6.12 -9.65 -3.69
CA ALA A 24 -5.71 -9.98 -5.05
C ALA A 24 -5.27 -11.45 -5.17
N VAL A 25 -4.46 -11.96 -4.24
CA VAL A 25 -4.02 -13.36 -4.25
C VAL A 25 -5.21 -14.30 -4.14
N ASN A 26 -6.17 -14.02 -3.26
CA ASN A 26 -7.39 -14.82 -3.13
C ASN A 26 -8.25 -14.77 -4.40
N SER A 27 -8.37 -13.61 -5.05
CA SER A 27 -9.09 -13.48 -6.32
C SER A 27 -8.40 -14.25 -7.44
N ILE A 28 -7.07 -14.19 -7.54
CA ILE A 28 -6.28 -14.94 -8.52
C ILE A 28 -6.41 -16.45 -8.31
N ALA A 29 -6.38 -16.91 -7.06
CA ALA A 29 -6.57 -18.33 -6.74
C ALA A 29 -7.94 -18.87 -7.19
N ARG A 30 -8.98 -18.02 -7.19
CA ARG A 30 -10.34 -18.39 -7.63
C ARG A 30 -10.54 -18.27 -9.13
N GLN A 31 -9.84 -17.36 -9.79
CA GLN A 31 -9.94 -17.06 -11.22
C GLN A 31 -8.55 -16.80 -11.82
N PRO A 32 -7.77 -17.87 -12.08
CA PRO A 32 -6.39 -17.74 -12.55
C PRO A 32 -6.30 -17.06 -13.92
N GLU A 33 -7.32 -17.20 -14.79
CA GLU A 33 -7.37 -16.52 -16.10
C GLU A 33 -7.39 -14.99 -15.99
N SER A 34 -7.87 -14.45 -14.86
CA SER A 34 -7.94 -13.01 -14.62
C SER A 34 -6.68 -12.44 -13.96
N ALA A 35 -5.64 -13.26 -13.74
CA ALA A 35 -4.45 -12.85 -12.98
C ALA A 35 -3.76 -11.57 -13.50
N PRO A 36 -3.53 -11.39 -14.82
CA PRO A 36 -2.88 -10.18 -15.31
C PRO A 36 -3.68 -8.91 -15.01
N ARG A 37 -5.01 -8.99 -15.11
CA ARG A 37 -5.91 -7.86 -14.84
C ARG A 37 -5.97 -7.52 -13.35
N ILE A 38 -6.00 -8.55 -12.50
CA ILE A 38 -6.00 -8.37 -11.04
C ILE A 38 -4.65 -7.78 -10.58
N GLN A 39 -3.52 -8.28 -11.09
CA GLN A 39 -2.20 -7.73 -10.79
C GLN A 39 -2.06 -6.27 -11.22
N MET A 40 -2.60 -5.91 -12.39
CA MET A 40 -2.59 -4.52 -12.81
C MET A 40 -3.39 -3.62 -11.86
N SER A 41 -4.57 -4.08 -11.45
CA SER A 41 -5.43 -3.35 -10.50
C SER A 41 -4.75 -3.22 -9.12
N LEU A 42 -4.10 -4.29 -8.65
CA LEU A 42 -3.27 -4.29 -7.43
C LEU A 42 -2.17 -3.23 -7.54
N LEU A 43 -1.41 -3.19 -8.64
CA LEU A 43 -0.28 -2.28 -8.77
C LEU A 43 -0.75 -0.82 -8.77
N ILE A 44 -1.87 -0.51 -9.43
CA ILE A 44 -2.45 0.84 -9.43
C ILE A 44 -2.90 1.22 -8.02
N ALA A 45 -3.62 0.34 -7.33
CA ALA A 45 -4.06 0.60 -5.95
C ALA A 45 -2.87 0.74 -4.99
N GLY A 46 -1.87 -0.13 -5.11
CA GLY A 46 -0.63 -0.08 -4.34
C GLY A 46 0.14 1.22 -4.56
N ALA A 47 0.25 1.69 -5.81
CA ALA A 47 0.90 2.97 -6.14
C ALA A 47 0.17 4.17 -5.51
N MET A 48 -1.16 4.13 -5.37
CA MET A 48 -1.91 5.18 -4.67
C MET A 48 -1.62 5.19 -3.17
N ILE A 49 -1.49 4.02 -2.53
CA ILE A 49 -1.12 3.92 -1.11
C ILE A 49 0.33 4.41 -0.91
N GLU A 50 1.26 3.92 -1.73
CA GLU A 50 2.68 4.31 -1.69
C GLU A 50 2.86 5.82 -1.91
N GLY A 51 2.12 6.42 -2.85
CA GLY A 51 2.18 7.85 -3.10
C GLY A 51 1.86 8.69 -1.86
N VAL A 52 0.82 8.34 -1.12
CA VAL A 52 0.45 9.02 0.13
C VAL A 52 1.42 8.70 1.27
N ALA A 53 1.88 7.44 1.37
CA ALA A 53 2.79 7.00 2.40
C ALA A 53 4.16 7.69 2.30
N LEU A 54 4.76 7.71 1.10
CA LEU A 54 6.03 8.37 0.84
C LEU A 54 5.94 9.89 1.07
N PHE A 55 4.85 10.52 0.61
CA PHE A 55 4.63 11.95 0.86
C PHE A 55 4.54 12.25 2.36
N SER A 56 3.77 11.45 3.10
CA SER A 56 3.60 11.62 4.55
C SER A 56 4.89 11.36 5.31
N ALA A 57 5.69 10.38 4.89
CA ALA A 57 7.02 10.11 5.47
C ALA A 57 7.95 11.30 5.28
N VAL A 58 8.00 11.90 4.09
CA VAL A 58 8.80 13.12 3.83
C VAL A 58 8.34 14.28 4.70
N VAL A 59 7.02 14.52 4.81
CA VAL A 59 6.49 15.58 5.68
C VAL A 59 6.88 15.35 7.15
N CYS A 60 6.81 14.11 7.64
CA CYS A 60 7.21 13.77 9.01
C CYS A 60 8.71 13.98 9.26
N LEU A 61 9.57 13.75 8.26
CA LEU A 61 11.01 13.99 8.35
C LEU A 61 11.35 15.49 8.33
N LEU A 62 10.58 16.29 7.60
CA LEU A 62 10.79 17.75 7.51
C LEU A 62 10.19 18.51 8.69
N ALA A 63 9.16 17.97 9.34
CA ALA A 63 8.58 18.54 10.54
C ALA A 63 9.57 18.44 11.72
N LYS A 64 10.08 19.60 12.17
CA LYS A 64 10.98 19.71 13.34
C LYS A 64 10.28 19.21 14.61
#